data_AF-A0A2V9L7Z8-F1
#
_entry.id   AF-A0A2V9L7Z8-F1
#
_cell.length_a   1.000
_cell.length_b   1.000
_cell.length_c   1.000
_cell.angle_alpha   90.00
_cell.angle_beta   90.00
_cell.angle_gamma   90.00
#
_symmetry.space_group_name_H-M   'P 1'
#
loop_
_entity.id
_entity.type
_entity.pdbx_description
1 polymer ?
#
loop_
_entity_poly.entity_id
_entity_poly.type
_entity_poly.pdbx_seq_one_letter_code
_entity_poly.pdbx_strand_id
1 'polypeptide(L)' 'MAVVGRRRVARGGVIPASIALEPEQLRRLARVARVQGRSRSNLVRRMIDEALARYEAEPSAEAAAR' A
#
# COMPACT_ATOMS: atom_id res chain seq x y z
N MET A 1 3.73 -28.83 11.79
CA MET A 1 2.61 -28.33 12.62
C MET A 1 2.93 -26.90 13.01
N ALA A 2 2.26 -25.91 12.41
CA ALA A 2 2.41 -24.50 12.80
C ALA A 2 1.03 -23.85 12.81
N VAL A 3 0.48 -23.70 14.00
CA VAL A 3 -0.68 -22.86 14.27
C VAL A 3 -0.13 -21.45 14.50
N VAL A 4 -0.45 -20.50 13.61
CA VAL A 4 -0.30 -19.08 13.92
C VAL A 4 -1.68 -18.45 13.83
N GLY A 5 -2.22 -18.16 15.00
CA GLY A 5 -3.55 -17.63 15.20
C GLY A 5 -3.77 -16.32 14.45
N ARG A 6 -4.92 -16.23 13.78
CA ARG A 6 -5.41 -14.99 13.17
C ARG A 6 -5.80 -14.02 14.29
N ARG A 7 -4.85 -13.17 14.70
CA ARG A 7 -5.12 -12.04 15.60
C ARG A 7 -5.97 -11.03 14.83
N ARG A 8 -7.24 -10.90 15.23
CA ARG A 8 -8.13 -9.78 14.86
C ARG A 8 -7.38 -8.47 15.09
N VAL A 9 -7.02 -7.76 14.01
CA VAL A 9 -6.46 -6.43 14.12
C VAL A 9 -7.63 -5.46 14.28
N ALA A 10 -7.70 -4.83 15.45
CA ALA A 10 -8.66 -3.78 15.73
C ALA A 10 -8.56 -2.67 14.68
N ARG A 11 -9.71 -2.07 14.33
CA ARG A 11 -9.86 -0.91 13.43
C ARG A 11 -8.69 0.08 13.63
N GLY A 12 -7.83 0.23 12.62
CA GLY A 12 -6.89 1.35 12.50
C GLY A 12 -5.43 1.11 12.89
N GLY A 13 -5.00 -0.11 13.23
CA GLY A 13 -3.57 -0.39 13.47
C GLY A 13 -2.76 -0.48 12.17
N VAL A 14 -1.65 0.28 12.06
CA VAL A 14 -0.66 0.04 11.00
C VAL A 14 0.05 -1.27 11.30
N ILE A 15 -0.15 -2.28 10.44
CA ILE A 15 0.54 -3.56 10.57
C ILE A 15 1.88 -3.45 9.85
N PRO A 16 3.01 -3.76 10.51
CA PRO A 16 4.29 -3.86 9.83
C PRO A 16 4.19 -4.93 8.74
N ALA A 17 4.44 -4.54 7.49
CA ALA A 17 4.45 -5.43 6.35
C ALA A 17 5.77 -5.28 5.59
N SER A 18 6.34 -6.42 5.17
CA SER A 18 7.50 -6.45 4.29
C SER A 18 7.01 -6.52 2.85
N ILE A 19 7.45 -5.56 2.02
CA ILE A 19 7.12 -5.50 0.59
C ILE A 19 8.41 -5.68 -0.18
N ALA A 20 8.44 -6.62 -1.11
CA ALA A 20 9.54 -6.77 -2.04
C ALA A 20 9.47 -5.65 -3.09
N LEU A 21 10.59 -4.95 -3.28
CA LEU A 21 10.75 -3.90 -4.28
C LEU A 21 12.05 -4.14 -5.03
N GLU A 22 12.04 -3.85 -6.33
CA GLU A 22 13.26 -3.87 -7.12
C GLU A 22 14.26 -2.82 -6.59
N PRO A 23 15.59 -3.05 -6.67
CA PRO A 23 16.59 -2.12 -6.17
C PRO A 23 16.43 -0.70 -6.72
N GLU A 24 16.04 -0.56 -7.98
CA GLU A 24 15.79 0.72 -8.61
C GLU A 24 14.57 1.44 -8.02
N GLN A 25 13.48 0.69 -7.79
CA GLN A 25 12.27 1.23 -7.16
C GLN A 25 12.56 1.69 -5.74
N LEU A 26 13.37 0.95 -4.99
CA LEU A 26 13.79 1.33 -3.65
C LEU A 26 14.62 2.63 -3.66
N ARG A 27 15.55 2.79 -4.62
CA ARG A 27 16.32 4.03 -4.80
C ARG A 27 15.41 5.20 -5.15
N ARG A 28 14.46 5.00 -6.06
CA ARG A 28 13.48 6.02 -6.46
C ARG A 28 12.61 6.43 -5.27
N LEU A 29 12.09 5.47 -4.51
CA LEU A 29 11.29 5.71 -3.31
C LEU A 29 12.07 6.52 -2.27
N ALA A 30 13.33 6.16 -2.01
CA ALA A 30 14.18 6.89 -1.07
C ALA A 30 14.42 8.35 -1.51
N ARG A 31 14.64 8.58 -2.81
CA ARG A 31 14.82 9.93 -3.36
C ARG A 31 13.56 10.77 -3.19
N VAL A 32 12.39 10.24 -3.58
CA VAL A 32 11.12 10.96 -3.49
C VAL A 32 10.76 11.25 -2.04
N ALA A 33 10.96 10.28 -1.14
CA ALA A 33 10.71 10.45 0.30
C ALA A 33 11.54 11.59 0.89
N ARG A 34 12.83 11.70 0.52
CA ARG A 34 13.71 12.81 0.94
C ARG A 34 13.24 14.15 0.42
N VAL A 35 12.94 14.25 -0.88
CA VAL A 35 12.45 15.50 -1.50
C VAL A 35 11.16 16.00 -0.84
N GLN A 36 10.27 15.09 -0.46
CA GLN A 36 9.01 15.44 0.20
C GLN A 36 9.10 15.59 1.72
N GLY A 37 10.27 15.36 2.34
CA GLY A 37 10.42 15.39 3.80
C GLY A 37 9.59 14.33 4.53
N ARG A 38 9.38 13.15 3.92
CA ARG A 38 8.53 12.08 4.46
C ARG A 38 9.32 10.80 4.72
N SER A 39 8.82 9.96 5.63
CA SER A 39 9.33 8.59 5.76
C SER A 39 8.92 7.74 4.54
N ARG A 40 9.76 6.77 4.19
CA ARG A 40 9.47 5.82 3.09
C ARG A 40 8.13 5.11 3.30
N SER A 41 7.84 4.67 4.53
CA SER A 41 6.60 3.98 4.88
C SER A 41 5.36 4.86 4.70
N ASN A 42 5.42 6.14 5.10
CA ASN A 42 4.30 7.07 4.91
C ASN A 42 4.05 7.38 3.43
N LEU A 43 5.11 7.46 2.63
CA LEU A 43 5.00 7.65 1.19
C LEU A 43 4.36 6.42 0.53
N VAL A 44 4.82 5.20 0.87
CA VAL A 44 4.23 3.95 0.35
C VAL A 44 2.76 3.84 0.74
N ARG A 45 2.40 4.10 2.00
CA ARG A 45 0.99 4.10 2.45
C ARG A 45 0.13 4.99 1.56
N ARG A 46 0.54 6.26 1.39
CA ARG A 46 -0.19 7.22 0.56
C ARG A 46 -0.33 6.75 -0.89
N MET A 47 0.73 6.20 -1.48
CA MET A 47 0.69 5.69 -2.85
C MET A 47 -0.27 4.51 -3.00
N ILE A 48 -0.34 3.62 -2.00
CA ILE A 48 -1.30 2.53 -1.96
C ILE A 48 -2.72 3.07 -1.85
N ASP A 49 -2.99 3.98 -0.91
CA ASP A 49 -4.31 4.58 -0.72
C ASP A 49 -4.80 5.28 -2.01
N GLU A 50 -3.92 6.04 -2.68
CA GLU A 50 -4.23 6.71 -3.95
C GLU A 50 -4.42 5.74 -5.13
N ALA A 51 -3.76 4.57 -5.11
CA ALA A 51 -3.95 3.55 -6.12
C ALA A 51 -5.27 2.79 -5.91
N LEU A 52 -5.58 2.42 -4.67
CA LEU A 52 -6.83 1.74 -4.32
C LEU A 52 -8.04 2.64 -4.59
N ALA A 53 -7.99 3.91 -4.20
CA ALA A 53 -9.07 4.85 -4.48
C ALA A 53 -9.34 5.01 -5.99
N ARG A 54 -8.30 4.96 -6.82
CA ARG A 54 -8.46 4.97 -8.29
C ARG A 54 -9.10 3.68 -8.80
N TYR A 55 -8.64 2.54 -8.31
CA TYR A 55 -9.20 1.24 -8.70
C TYR A 55 -10.66 1.08 -8.28
N GLU A 56 -11.03 1.57 -7.10
CA GLU A 56 -12.41 1.57 -6.61
C GLU A 56 -13.30 2.57 -7.35
N ALA A 57 -12.73 3.65 -7.88
CA ALA A 57 -13.45 4.66 -8.64
C ALA A 57 -13.63 4.29 -10.13
N GLU A 58 -12.87 3.34 -10.66
CA GLU A 58 -13.15 2.77 -11.98
C GLU A 58 -14.44 1.93 -11.88
N PRO A 59 -15.54 2.32 -12.55
CA PRO A 59 -16.72 1.47 -12.59
C PRO A 59 -16.29 0.15 -13.19
N SER A 60 -16.54 -0.96 -12.47
CA SER A 60 -16.26 -2.27 -13.02
C SER A 60 -16.91 -2.35 -14.41
N ALA A 61 -16.17 -2.83 -15.41
CA ALA A 61 -16.73 -3.08 -16.74
C ALA A 61 -18.00 -3.98 -16.67
N GLU A 62 -18.19 -4.67 -15.55
CA GLU A 62 -19.36 -5.47 -15.19
C GLU A 62 -20.61 -4.64 -14.85
N ALA A 63 -20.47 -3.42 -14.32
CA ALA A 63 -21.58 -2.54 -13.98
C ALA A 63 -22.12 -1.74 -15.18
N ALA A 64 -21.31 -1.54 -16.22
CA ALA A 64 -21.70 -0.82 -17.45
C ALA A 64 -22.38 -1.72 -18.50
N ALA A 65 -22.44 -3.04 -18.26
CA ALA A 65 -22.98 -4.04 -19.18
C ALA A 65 -24.37 -4.58 -18.77
N ARG A 66 -25.04 -3.95 -17.81
CA ARG A 66 -26.45 -4.20 -17.42
C ARG A 66 -27.31 -3.00 -17.76
#